data_AF-A0A2G6CAL7-F1
#
_entry.id   AF-A0A2G6CAL7-F1
#
_cell.length_a   1.000
_cell.length_b   1.000
_cell.length_c   1.000
_cell.angle_alpha   90.00
_cell.angle_beta   90.00
_cell.angle_gamma   90.00
#
_symmetry.space_group_name_H-M   'P 1'
#
loop_
_entity.id
_entity.type
_entity.pdbx_description
1 polymer ?
#
loop_
_entity_poly.entity_id
_entity_poly.type
_entity_poly.pdbx_seq_one_letter_code
_entity_poly.pdbx_strand_id
1 'polypeptide(L)'
;MNIIDMFADMANIGGIGHGIEKFGGILILIMTLLWILIIIGVARNISKRTDMIWMQILCIIIATLGGPLGLIIYLIIRPSYPEYIEEYYTIITCPKCEKIQNNTYDYCTQCGILMKKKCKECGKMIDPSVEYCGYCGAPNL
;
A
#
# COMPACT_ATOMS: atom_id res chain seq x y z
N MET A 1 -4.18 -44.78 -9.59
CA MET A 1 -5.22 -43.87 -9.08
C MET A 1 -4.55 -42.52 -8.92
N ASN A 2 -4.79 -41.66 -9.89
CA ASN A 2 -4.11 -40.38 -10.05
C ASN A 2 -4.92 -39.25 -9.42
N ILE A 3 -4.26 -38.12 -9.15
CA ILE A 3 -4.92 -36.92 -8.60
C ILE A 3 -6.03 -36.40 -9.53
N ILE A 4 -5.91 -36.60 -10.85
CA ILE A 4 -6.93 -36.23 -11.84
C ILE A 4 -8.22 -37.02 -11.61
N ASP A 5 -8.12 -38.33 -11.37
CA ASP A 5 -9.25 -39.23 -11.10
C ASP A 5 -10.03 -38.75 -9.86
N MET A 6 -9.32 -38.34 -8.80
CA MET A 6 -9.90 -37.83 -7.55
C MET A 6 -10.69 -36.53 -7.72
N PHE A 7 -10.34 -35.68 -8.70
CA PHE A 7 -11.13 -34.50 -9.07
C PHE A 7 -12.28 -34.84 -10.03
N ALA A 8 -12.18 -35.90 -10.83
CA ALA A 8 -13.25 -36.37 -11.70
C ALA A 8 -14.40 -37.02 -10.90
N ASP A 9 -14.09 -37.78 -9.85
CA ASP A 9 -15.12 -38.36 -8.96
C ASP A 9 -15.91 -37.26 -8.21
N MET A 10 -15.29 -36.13 -7.86
CA MET A 10 -15.99 -34.96 -7.32
C MET A 10 -16.94 -34.27 -8.32
N ALA A 11 -16.81 -34.56 -9.62
CA ALA A 11 -17.64 -33.98 -10.67
C ALA A 11 -18.75 -34.92 -11.18
N ASN A 12 -18.73 -36.21 -10.82
CA ASN A 12 -19.60 -37.22 -11.44
C ASN A 12 -20.14 -38.30 -10.48
N ILE A 13 -20.80 -37.88 -9.38
CA ILE A 13 -21.69 -38.77 -8.61
C ILE A 13 -23.13 -38.47 -9.02
N GLY A 14 -23.66 -39.27 -9.95
CA GLY A 14 -25.02 -39.11 -10.46
C GLY A 14 -26.06 -39.97 -9.72
N GLY A 15 -27.09 -39.31 -9.16
CA GLY A 15 -28.39 -39.91 -8.91
C GLY A 15 -28.79 -40.18 -7.45
N ILE A 16 -30.09 -40.04 -7.19
CA ILE A 16 -30.83 -40.45 -5.97
C ILE A 16 -30.62 -39.55 -4.72
N GLY A 17 -30.65 -38.22 -4.86
CA GLY A 17 -30.68 -37.30 -3.70
C GLY A 17 -31.15 -35.85 -3.96
N HIS A 18 -31.88 -35.61 -5.05
CA HIS A 18 -32.09 -34.31 -5.75
C HIS A 18 -32.41 -33.02 -4.97
N GLY A 19 -32.78 -33.07 -3.69
CA GLY A 19 -32.90 -31.87 -2.83
C GLY A 19 -31.62 -31.50 -2.08
N ILE A 20 -30.91 -32.51 -1.55
CA ILE A 20 -29.81 -32.31 -0.58
C ILE A 20 -28.49 -32.05 -1.31
N GLU A 21 -28.21 -32.83 -2.37
CA GLU A 21 -27.01 -32.72 -3.20
C GLU A 21 -26.89 -31.33 -3.87
N LYS A 22 -28.01 -30.73 -4.31
CA LYS A 22 -28.03 -29.37 -4.86
C LYS A 22 -27.68 -28.31 -3.82
N PHE A 23 -28.16 -28.48 -2.59
CA PHE A 23 -27.87 -27.54 -1.50
C PHE A 23 -26.41 -27.62 -1.06
N GLY A 24 -25.86 -28.83 -0.96
CA GLY A 24 -24.43 -29.07 -0.71
C GLY A 24 -23.53 -28.49 -1.80
N GLY A 25 -23.86 -28.73 -3.07
CA GLY A 25 -23.11 -28.19 -4.21
C GLY A 25 -23.06 -26.64 -4.23
N ILE A 26 -24.19 -25.99 -3.94
CA ILE A 26 -24.26 -24.52 -3.82
C ILE A 26 -23.38 -24.01 -2.67
N LEU A 27 -23.39 -24.68 -1.51
CA LEU A 27 -22.56 -24.30 -0.37
C LEU A 27 -21.06 -24.42 -0.68
N ILE A 28 -20.64 -25.52 -1.34
CA ILE A 28 -19.25 -25.75 -1.76
C ILE A 28 -18.81 -24.71 -2.80
N LEU A 29 -19.68 -24.38 -3.76
CA LEU A 29 -19.42 -23.34 -4.76
C LEU A 29 -19.24 -21.96 -4.12
N ILE A 30 -20.10 -21.57 -3.16
CA ILE A 30 -19.96 -20.33 -2.40
C ILE A 30 -18.65 -20.32 -1.60
N MET A 31 -18.32 -21.39 -0.89
CA MET A 31 -17.08 -21.52 -0.12
C MET A 31 -15.84 -21.35 -1.01
N THR A 32 -15.87 -21.93 -2.21
CA THR A 32 -14.78 -21.88 -3.20
C THR A 32 -14.62 -20.47 -3.79
N LEU A 33 -15.73 -19.79 -4.13
CA LEU A 33 -15.71 -18.40 -4.61
C LEU A 33 -15.19 -17.44 -3.53
N LEU A 34 -15.62 -17.61 -2.27
CA LEU A 34 -15.07 -16.83 -1.14
C LEU A 34 -13.57 -17.06 -0.99
N TRP A 35 -13.08 -18.30 -1.15
CA TRP A 35 -11.65 -18.61 -1.08
C TRP A 35 -10.85 -17.89 -2.18
N ILE A 36 -11.34 -17.92 -3.42
CA ILE A 36 -10.73 -17.22 -4.56
C ILE A 36 -10.70 -15.70 -4.32
N LEU A 37 -11.79 -15.12 -3.82
CA LEU A 37 -11.86 -13.68 -3.49
C LEU A 37 -10.85 -13.30 -2.40
N ILE A 38 -10.62 -14.16 -1.41
CA ILE A 38 -9.60 -13.94 -0.37
C ILE A 38 -8.19 -13.99 -0.96
N ILE A 39 -7.87 -14.97 -1.82
CA ILE A 39 -6.55 -15.06 -2.49
C ILE A 39 -6.27 -13.80 -3.34
N ILE A 40 -7.27 -13.33 -4.10
CA ILE A 40 -7.19 -12.06 -4.85
C ILE A 40 -7.00 -10.87 -3.90
N GLY A 41 -7.67 -10.87 -2.75
CA GLY A 41 -7.48 -9.87 -1.69
C GLY A 41 -6.05 -9.85 -1.13
N VAL A 42 -5.49 -11.02 -0.82
CA VAL A 42 -4.09 -11.19 -0.35
C VAL A 42 -3.11 -10.66 -1.39
N ALA A 43 -3.27 -11.05 -2.66
CA ALA A 43 -2.43 -10.57 -3.75
C ALA A 43 -2.45 -9.03 -3.87
N ARG A 44 -3.65 -8.43 -3.95
CA ARG A 44 -3.81 -6.95 -4.06
C ARG A 44 -3.35 -6.19 -2.80
N ASN A 45 -3.26 -6.86 -1.65
CA ASN A 45 -2.77 -6.30 -0.39
C ASN A 45 -1.24 -6.40 -0.25
N ILE A 46 -0.60 -7.46 -0.75
CA ILE A 46 0.86 -7.60 -0.72
C ILE A 46 1.54 -6.79 -1.83
N SER A 47 0.99 -6.72 -3.05
CA SER A 47 1.53 -5.87 -4.13
C SER A 47 1.40 -4.36 -3.85
N LYS A 48 0.59 -3.96 -2.86
CA LYS A 48 0.58 -2.59 -2.32
C LYS A 48 1.61 -2.37 -1.21
N ARG A 49 2.21 -3.43 -0.66
CA ARG A 49 3.10 -3.35 0.52
C ARG A 49 4.54 -3.77 0.26
N THR A 50 4.87 -4.30 -0.91
CA THR A 50 6.25 -4.53 -1.33
C THR A 50 6.33 -4.74 -2.84
N ASP A 51 7.30 -4.12 -3.50
CA ASP A 51 7.62 -4.37 -4.92
C ASP A 51 8.45 -5.65 -5.11
N MET A 52 8.90 -6.29 -4.02
CA MET A 52 9.70 -7.52 -4.08
C MET A 52 8.84 -8.72 -4.49
N ILE A 53 8.86 -9.03 -5.79
CA ILE A 53 8.05 -10.11 -6.40
C ILE A 53 8.16 -11.46 -5.68
N TRP A 54 9.35 -11.84 -5.19
CA TRP A 54 9.56 -13.06 -4.39
C TRP A 54 8.73 -13.08 -3.10
N MET A 55 8.62 -11.96 -2.40
CA MET A 55 7.83 -11.85 -1.17
C MET A 55 6.32 -11.89 -1.48
N GLN A 56 5.88 -11.28 -2.59
CA GLN A 56 4.50 -11.38 -3.06
C GLN A 56 4.11 -12.83 -3.36
N ILE A 57 4.93 -13.54 -4.15
CA ILE A 57 4.71 -14.95 -4.52
C ILE A 57 4.66 -15.83 -3.27
N LEU A 58 5.63 -15.71 -2.36
CA LEU A 58 5.68 -16.51 -1.14
C LEU A 58 4.44 -16.29 -0.24
N CYS A 59 3.98 -15.05 -0.08
CA CYS A 59 2.76 -14.76 0.66
C CYS A 59 1.50 -15.38 0.02
N ILE A 60 1.40 -15.33 -1.31
CA ILE A 60 0.27 -15.91 -2.07
C ILE A 60 0.28 -17.45 -1.97
N ILE A 61 1.45 -18.08 -2.06
CA ILE A 61 1.59 -19.54 -1.89
C ILE A 61 1.18 -19.98 -0.49
N ILE A 62 1.65 -19.30 0.57
CA ILE A 62 1.29 -19.60 1.96
C ILE A 62 -0.22 -19.45 2.17
N ALA A 63 -0.82 -18.35 1.70
CA ALA A 63 -2.26 -18.12 1.82
C ALA A 63 -3.10 -19.13 1.02
N THR A 64 -2.62 -19.56 -0.16
CA THR A 64 -3.35 -20.50 -1.03
C THR A 64 -3.28 -21.94 -0.51
N LEU A 65 -2.08 -22.43 -0.17
CA LEU A 65 -1.85 -23.82 0.25
C LEU A 65 -2.18 -24.06 1.72
N GLY A 66 -1.95 -23.07 2.59
CA GLY A 66 -2.19 -23.21 4.03
C GLY A 66 -3.66 -23.11 4.45
N GLY A 67 -4.59 -22.88 3.51
CA GLY A 67 -6.00 -22.68 3.85
C GLY A 67 -6.20 -21.52 4.83
N PRO A 68 -7.22 -21.58 5.72
CA PRO A 68 -7.43 -20.56 6.75
C PRO A 68 -6.23 -20.35 7.68
N LEU A 69 -5.41 -21.38 7.93
CA LEU A 69 -4.17 -21.25 8.72
C LEU A 69 -3.11 -20.45 7.96
N GLY A 70 -3.04 -20.62 6.64
CA GLY A 70 -2.20 -19.81 5.74
C GLY A 70 -2.52 -18.32 5.80
N LEU A 71 -3.79 -17.95 6.01
CA LEU A 71 -4.18 -16.55 6.23
C LEU A 71 -3.71 -16.01 7.59
N ILE A 72 -3.76 -16.82 8.65
CA ILE A 72 -3.26 -16.43 9.98
C ILE A 72 -1.74 -16.21 9.92
N ILE A 73 -1.01 -17.15 9.29
CA ILE A 73 0.44 -17.03 9.05
C ILE A 73 0.74 -15.80 8.19
N TYR A 74 -0.02 -15.57 7.11
CA TYR A 74 0.08 -14.36 6.30
C TYR A 74 -0.12 -13.09 7.12
N LEU A 75 -1.14 -13.01 7.99
CA LEU A 75 -1.39 -11.82 8.82
C LEU A 75 -0.25 -11.51 9.80
N ILE A 76 0.51 -12.52 10.24
CA ILE A 76 1.69 -12.38 11.10
C ILE A 76 2.94 -11.97 10.29
N ILE A 77 3.16 -12.57 9.12
CA ILE A 77 4.32 -12.31 8.25
C ILE A 77 4.15 -11.03 7.41
N ARG A 78 2.90 -10.58 7.21
CA ARG A 78 2.53 -9.41 6.41
C ARG A 78 3.40 -8.22 6.82
N PRO A 79 4.18 -7.63 5.89
CA PRO A 79 5.01 -6.50 6.24
C PRO A 79 4.13 -5.38 6.77
N SER A 80 4.64 -4.69 7.81
CA SER A 80 4.18 -3.33 8.11
C SER A 80 4.17 -2.54 6.80
N TYR A 81 3.18 -1.65 6.64
CA TYR A 81 3.06 -0.94 5.38
C TYR A 81 4.39 -0.26 5.02
N PRO A 82 4.71 -0.14 3.72
CA PRO A 82 5.63 0.91 3.33
C PRO A 82 5.05 2.17 3.94
N GLU A 83 5.88 2.88 4.69
CA GLU A 83 5.59 4.25 5.06
C GLU A 83 5.56 4.99 3.72
N TYR A 84 4.35 5.12 3.16
CA TYR A 84 4.08 6.14 2.18
C TYR A 84 4.32 7.44 2.93
N ILE A 85 5.57 7.88 2.88
CA ILE A 85 5.89 9.29 2.94
C ILE A 85 5.08 9.85 1.77
N GLU A 86 3.86 10.31 2.06
CA GLU A 86 3.22 11.28 1.22
C GLU A 86 4.20 12.45 1.24
N GLU A 87 5.02 12.50 0.18
CA GLU A 87 5.92 13.60 -0.08
C GLU A 87 5.00 14.78 -0.33
N TYR A 88 4.60 15.44 0.75
CA TYR A 88 3.71 16.58 0.73
C TYR A 88 4.54 17.71 0.14
N TYR A 89 4.51 17.78 -1.19
CA TYR A 89 5.10 18.82 -2.02
C TYR A 89 4.48 20.15 -1.58
N THR A 90 5.03 20.72 -0.51
CA THR A 90 4.70 22.05 -0.04
C THR A 90 5.08 22.98 -1.17
N ILE A 91 4.09 23.46 -1.91
CA ILE A 91 4.31 24.43 -2.96
C ILE A 91 4.47 25.80 -2.33
N ILE A 92 5.52 26.52 -2.72
CA ILE A 92 5.81 27.87 -2.25
C ILE A 92 5.90 28.81 -3.45
N THR A 93 5.27 29.98 -3.33
CA THR A 93 5.27 31.01 -4.38
C THR A 93 6.52 31.86 -4.26
N CYS A 94 7.27 32.06 -5.35
CA CYS A 94 8.47 32.89 -5.32
C CYS A 94 8.12 34.37 -5.03
N PRO A 95 8.64 34.99 -3.96
CA PRO A 95 8.30 36.38 -3.60
C PRO A 95 8.87 37.44 -4.56
N LYS A 96 9.70 37.05 -5.53
CA LYS A 96 10.29 37.95 -6.55
C LYS A 96 9.63 37.84 -7.93
N CYS A 97 9.05 36.68 -8.27
CA CYS A 97 8.54 36.44 -9.63
C CYS A 97 7.26 35.60 -9.68
N GLU A 98 6.59 35.38 -8.55
CA GLU A 98 5.26 34.77 -8.36
C GLU A 98 5.05 33.36 -8.94
N LYS A 99 6.10 32.76 -9.51
CA LYS A 99 6.08 31.38 -9.98
C LYS A 99 6.12 30.42 -8.81
N ILE A 100 5.22 29.43 -8.86
CA ILE A 100 5.16 28.30 -7.93
C ILE A 100 6.47 27.49 -8.02
N GLN A 101 7.02 27.11 -6.86
CA GLN A 101 8.24 26.33 -6.71
C GLN A 101 8.02 25.20 -5.69
N ASN A 102 8.88 24.19 -5.73
CA ASN A 102 8.92 23.15 -4.71
C ASN A 102 9.66 23.66 -3.46
N ASN A 103 9.10 23.46 -2.26
CA ASN A 103 9.76 23.71 -0.98
C ASN A 103 10.91 22.72 -0.67
N THR A 104 11.38 21.92 -1.62
CA THR A 104 12.72 21.30 -1.53
C THR A 104 13.83 22.21 -2.07
N TYR A 105 13.51 23.25 -2.84
CA TYR A 105 14.52 24.12 -3.47
C TYR A 105 14.94 25.29 -2.57
N ASP A 106 16.24 25.46 -2.37
CA ASP A 106 16.80 26.64 -1.68
C ASP A 106 16.83 27.90 -2.56
N TYR A 107 16.73 27.75 -3.89
CA TYR A 107 16.76 28.85 -4.86
C TYR A 107 15.63 28.71 -5.90
N CYS A 108 15.08 29.85 -6.34
CA CYS A 108 14.07 29.86 -7.40
C CYS A 108 14.69 29.55 -8.77
N THR A 109 14.22 28.48 -9.41
CA THR A 109 14.65 27.99 -10.75
C THR A 109 14.32 28.94 -11.91
N GLN A 110 13.72 30.09 -11.62
CA GLN A 110 13.21 31.04 -12.62
C GLN A 110 13.76 32.47 -12.46
N CYS A 111 14.31 32.83 -11.30
CA CYS A 111 14.85 34.18 -11.06
C CYS A 111 16.07 34.24 -10.11
N GLY A 112 16.57 33.09 -9.65
CA GLY A 112 17.79 32.95 -8.86
C GLY A 112 17.73 33.48 -7.42
N ILE A 113 16.58 33.99 -6.94
CA ILE A 113 16.47 34.41 -5.54
C ILE A 113 16.54 33.21 -4.60
N LEU A 114 17.22 33.40 -3.46
CA LEU A 114 17.21 32.47 -2.34
C LEU A 114 15.77 32.37 -1.79
N MET A 115 15.21 31.16 -1.76
CA MET A 115 13.86 30.84 -1.27
C MET A 115 13.85 30.46 0.21
N LYS A 116 15.02 30.19 0.80
CA LYS A 116 15.19 29.77 2.21
C LYS A 116 16.44 30.38 2.82
N LYS A 117 16.33 30.94 4.02
CA LYS A 117 17.49 31.35 4.83
C LYS A 117 17.51 30.65 6.18
N LYS A 118 18.70 30.41 6.71
CA LYS A 118 18.90 29.79 8.03
C LYS A 118 18.67 30.82 9.12
N CYS A 119 17.77 30.55 10.07
CA CYS A 119 17.59 31.38 11.27
C CYS A 119 18.91 31.39 12.08
N LYS A 120 19.37 32.59 12.47
CA LYS A 120 20.62 32.77 13.23
C LYS A 120 20.56 32.10 14.61
N GLU A 121 19.40 32.21 15.29
CA GLU A 121 19.20 31.68 16.65
C GLU A 121 19.01 30.16 16.67
N CYS A 122 17.99 29.63 15.99
CA CYS A 122 17.61 28.21 16.10
C CYS A 122 18.20 27.31 15.00
N GLY A 123 18.93 27.88 14.03
CA GLY A 123 19.58 27.13 12.95
C GLY A 123 18.65 26.44 11.95
N LYS A 124 17.32 26.59 12.05
CA LYS A 124 16.35 26.02 11.11
C LYS A 124 16.20 26.87 9.84
N MET A 125 15.88 26.22 8.72
CA MET A 125 15.53 26.91 7.48
C MET A 125 14.14 27.54 7.60
N ILE A 126 14.03 28.81 7.21
CA ILE A 126 12.79 29.59 7.16
C ILE A 126 12.72 30.39 5.86
N ASP A 127 11.52 30.79 5.47
CA ASP A 127 11.31 31.70 4.35
C ASP A 127 12.00 33.05 4.63
N PRO A 128 12.71 33.66 3.65
CA PRO A 128 13.31 34.99 3.82
C PRO A 128 12.30 36.12 4.06
N SER A 129 11.03 35.94 3.66
CA SER A 129 9.97 36.96 3.68
C SER A 129 9.20 37.09 5.00
N VAL A 130 9.24 36.09 5.88
CA VAL A 130 8.56 36.19 7.18
C VAL A 130 9.33 37.11 8.14
N GLU A 131 8.64 37.96 8.90
CA GLU A 131 9.29 38.87 9.85
C GLU A 131 9.86 38.16 11.08
N TYR A 132 9.31 37.01 11.46
CA TYR A 132 9.68 36.25 12.65
C TYR A 132 9.82 34.76 12.34
N CYS A 133 10.75 34.08 13.01
CA CYS A 133 10.98 32.65 12.85
C CYS A 133 9.85 31.83 13.48
N GLY A 134 9.03 31.17 12.66
CA GLY A 134 7.93 30.30 13.12
C GLY A 134 8.31 29.09 13.97
N TYR A 135 9.60 28.87 14.25
CA TYR A 135 10.09 27.81 15.15
C TYR A 135 10.60 28.30 16.51
N CYS A 136 10.93 29.59 16.67
CA CYS A 136 11.51 30.12 17.92
C CYS A 136 11.11 31.57 18.25
N GLY A 137 10.30 32.23 17.42
CA GLY A 137 9.85 33.61 17.63
C GLY A 137 10.89 34.71 17.38
N ALA A 138 12.15 34.36 17.11
CA ALA A 138 13.21 35.35 16.87
C ALA A 138 12.93 36.21 15.60
N PRO A 139 13.20 37.53 15.63
CA PRO A 139 13.04 38.40 14.47
C PRO A 139 14.03 38.05 13.36
N ASN A 140 13.61 38.16 12.10
CA ASN A 140 14.28 37.56 10.95
C ASN A 140 15.38 38.45 10.32
N LEU A 141 16.15 39.11 11.18
CA LEU A 141 17.27 40.03 10.89
C LEU A 141 18.51 39.30 10.37
#